data_AF-A0A7W1F824-F1
#
_entry.id   AF-A0A7W1F824-F1
#
_cell.length_a   1.000
_cell.length_b   1.000
_cell.length_c   1.000
_cell.angle_alpha   90.00
_cell.angle_beta   90.00
_cell.angle_gamma   90.00
#
_symmetry.space_group_name_H-M   'P 1'
#
loop_
_entity.id
_entity.type
_entity.pdbx_description
1 polymer ?
#
loop_
_entity_poly.entity_id
_entity_poly.type
_entity_poly.pdbx_seq_one_letter_code
_entity_poly.pdbx_strand_id
1 'polypeptide(L)' 'MRSCAKMRCGAEPVATLALLYAAREVVIGELTAPRDPTLLDLCREHVDRMTPPLGWTVRDERSLAASTQ' A
#
# COMPACT_ATOMS: atom_id res chain seq x y z
N MET A 1 -10.70 -11.21 10.72
CA MET A 1 -11.07 -10.01 9.94
C MET A 1 -9.79 -9.22 9.71
N ARG A 2 -9.56 -8.77 8.47
CA ARG A 2 -8.41 -7.95 8.09
C ARG A 2 -8.91 -6.51 7.92
N SER A 3 -8.29 -5.57 8.61
CA SER A 3 -8.63 -4.14 8.53
C SER A 3 -7.41 -3.35 8.07
N CYS A 4 -7.65 -2.11 7.66
CA CYS A 4 -6.60 -1.16 7.36
C CYS A 4 -5.54 -1.10 8.49
N ALA A 5 -4.27 -1.10 8.12
CA ALA A 5 -3.13 -1.06 9.03
C ALA A 5 -2.97 0.32 9.70
N LYS A 6 -3.62 1.36 9.17
CA LYS A 6 -3.61 2.67 9.83
C LYS A 6 -4.31 2.58 11.18
N MET A 7 -3.63 3.05 12.24
CA MET A 7 -4.20 3.14 13.58
C MET A 7 -5.57 3.83 13.56
N ARG A 8 -6.54 3.23 14.25
CA ARG A 8 -7.92 3.71 14.37
C ARG A 8 -8.74 3.70 13.08
N CYS A 9 -8.23 3.10 12.00
CA CYS A 9 -9.01 2.84 10.79
C CYS A 9 -9.58 1.42 10.84
N GLY A 10 -10.91 1.29 10.76
CA GLY A 10 -11.61 0.00 10.68
C GLY A 10 -12.01 -0.43 9.27
N ALA A 11 -11.63 0.36 8.24
CA ALA A 11 -12.06 0.12 6.87
C ALA A 11 -11.42 -1.13 6.27
N GLU A 12 -12.10 -1.71 5.29
CA GLU A 12 -11.60 -2.85 4.52
C GLU A 12 -10.42 -2.41 3.65
N PRO A 13 -9.28 -3.12 3.71
CA PRO A 13 -8.14 -2.81 2.87
C PRO A 13 -8.39 -3.23 1.43
N VAL A 14 -7.83 -2.47 0.48
CA VAL A 14 -7.96 -2.70 -0.96
C VAL A 14 -6.61 -2.76 -1.67
N ALA A 15 -5.52 -2.50 -0.95
CA ALA A 15 -4.16 -2.56 -1.47
C ALA A 15 -3.21 -3.05 -0.38
N THR A 16 -2.10 -3.64 -0.82
CA THR A 16 -1.00 -4.03 0.05
C THR A 16 0.23 -3.21 -0.29
N LEU A 17 0.90 -2.72 0.75
CA LEU A 17 1.97 -1.75 0.67
C LEU A 17 3.25 -2.31 1.31
N ALA A 18 4.34 -2.30 0.56
CA ALA A 18 5.64 -2.77 0.99
C ALA A 18 6.60 -1.60 1.18
N LEU A 19 7.30 -1.57 2.31
CA LEU A 19 8.34 -0.58 2.60
C LEU A 19 9.71 -1.20 2.40
N LEU A 20 10.32 -0.95 1.24
CA LEU A 20 11.64 -1.43 0.89
C LEU A 20 12.69 -0.46 1.41
N TYR A 21 13.00 -0.56 2.70
CA TYR A 21 13.93 0.35 3.39
C TYR A 21 15.30 0.47 2.70
N ALA A 22 15.85 -0.64 2.20
CA ALA A 22 17.14 -0.64 1.50
C ALA A 22 17.12 0.17 0.21
N ALA A 23 15.98 0.13 -0.52
CA ALA A 23 15.78 0.87 -1.76
C ALA A 23 15.18 2.27 -1.54
N ARG A 24 14.76 2.59 -0.31
CA ARG A 24 13.94 3.78 0.01
C ARG A 24 12.73 3.87 -0.91
N GLU A 25 12.01 2.75 -1.03
CA GLU A 25 10.89 2.65 -1.94
C GLU A 25 9.64 2.14 -1.23
N VAL A 26 8.51 2.72 -1.61
CA VAL A 26 7.19 2.27 -1.22
C VAL A 26 6.55 1.63 -2.44
N VAL A 27 6.29 0.33 -2.37
CA VAL A 27 5.60 -0.39 -3.45
C VAL A 27 4.15 -0.61 -3.05
N ILE A 28 3.23 -0.24 -3.93
CA ILE A 28 1.79 -0.36 -3.73
C ILE A 28 1.23 -1.31 -4.79
N GLY A 29 0.86 -2.50 -4.34
CA GLY A 29 0.28 -3.54 -5.19
C GLY A 29 -1.19 -3.76 -4.90
N GLU A 30 -1.80 -4.65 -5.67
CA GLU A 30 -3.14 -5.18 -5.35
C GLU A 30 -3.19 -5.79 -3.95
N LEU A 31 -4.40 -5.98 -3.43
CA LEU A 31 -4.59 -6.58 -2.13
C LEU A 31 -4.14 -8.04 -2.15
N THR A 32 -2.97 -8.34 -1.58
CA THR A 32 -2.43 -9.70 -1.54
C THR A 32 -3.16 -10.56 -0.52
N ALA A 33 -3.37 -11.84 -0.85
CA ALA A 33 -3.83 -12.88 0.06
C ALA A 33 -2.89 -14.10 -0.07
N PRO A 34 -2.43 -14.72 1.04
CA PRO A 34 -2.78 -14.43 2.44
C PRO A 34 -2.17 -13.13 2.97
N ARG A 35 -2.69 -12.64 4.10
CA ARG A 35 -2.15 -11.45 4.77
C ARG A 35 -0.71 -11.72 5.20
N ASP A 36 0.20 -10.86 4.78
CA ASP A 36 1.58 -10.88 5.21
C ASP A 36 1.79 -9.88 6.38
N PRO A 37 2.42 -10.29 7.50
CA PRO A 37 2.62 -9.41 8.65
C PRO A 37 3.68 -8.32 8.44
N THR A 38 4.54 -8.46 7.43
CA THR A 38 5.58 -7.48 7.07
C THR A 38 5.06 -6.40 6.12
N LEU A 39 3.89 -6.63 5.52
CA LEU A 39 3.23 -5.71 4.60
C LEU A 39 2.12 -4.91 5.29
N LEU A 40 1.80 -3.75 4.72
CA LEU A 40 0.79 -2.84 5.23
C LEU A 40 -0.43 -2.85 4.31
N ASP A 41 -1.55 -3.30 4.84
CA ASP A 41 -2.80 -3.32 4.09
C ASP A 41 -3.58 -2.04 4.33
N LEU A 42 -3.83 -1.28 3.28
CA LEU A 42 -4.46 0.03 3.40
C LEU A 42 -5.79 0.08 2.64
N CYS A 43 -6.76 0.79 3.19
CA CYS A 43 -8.01 1.09 2.49
C CYS A 43 -7.78 2.17 1.43
N ARG A 44 -8.74 2.32 0.50
CA ARG A 44 -8.66 3.29 -0.61
C ARG A 44 -8.23 4.68 -0.15
N GLU A 45 -8.89 5.21 0.88
CA GLU A 45 -8.58 6.53 1.43
C GLU A 45 -7.12 6.65 1.91
N HIS A 46 -6.62 5.65 2.64
CA HIS A 46 -5.26 5.71 3.20
C HIS A 46 -4.19 5.50 2.16
N VAL A 47 -4.49 4.76 1.11
CA VAL A 47 -3.61 4.62 -0.05
C VAL A 47 -3.50 5.95 -0.79
N ASP A 48 -4.63 6.58 -1.14
CA ASP A 48 -4.68 7.87 -1.84
C ASP A 48 -4.02 9.01 -1.05
N ARG A 49 -4.10 8.96 0.29
CA ARG A 49 -3.51 9.98 1.17
C ARG A 49 -2.12 9.63 1.66
N MET A 50 -1.58 8.47 1.30
CA MET A 50 -0.28 8.06 1.79
C MET A 50 0.80 8.99 1.24
N THR A 51 1.59 9.57 2.14
CA THR A 51 2.78 10.34 1.78
C THR A 51 4.02 9.52 2.13
N PRO A 52 4.93 9.25 1.18
CA PRO A 52 6.16 8.55 1.46
C PRO A 52 7.10 9.42 2.34
N PRO A 53 8.04 8.81 3.07
CA PRO A 53 9.08 9.57 3.76
C PRO A 53 9.95 10.37 2.76
N LEU A 54 10.62 11.42 3.24
CA LEU A 54 11.45 12.26 2.39
C LEU A 54 12.58 11.45 1.73
N GLY A 55 12.73 11.63 0.40
CA GLY A 55 13.74 10.92 -0.39
C GLY A 55 13.37 9.46 -0.70
N TRP A 56 12.11 9.07 -0.47
CA TRP A 56 11.59 7.79 -0.91
C TRP A 56 10.81 7.92 -2.22
N THR A 57 10.85 6.86 -3.02
CA THR A 57 10.07 6.76 -4.26
C THR A 57 8.81 5.93 -4.02
N VAL A 58 7.70 6.28 -4.67
CA VAL A 58 6.48 5.47 -4.66
C VAL A 58 6.36 4.76 -6.00
N ARG A 59 6.18 3.44 -5.96
CA ARG A 59 5.79 2.64 -7.11
C ARG A 59 4.40 2.09 -6.90
N ASP A 60 3.43 2.72 -7.56
CA ASP A 60 2.07 2.19 -7.61
C ASP A 60 1.93 1.26 -8.82
N GLU A 61 2.00 -0.03 -8.57
CA GLU A 61 1.91 -1.06 -9.61
C GLU A 61 0.46 -1.21 -10.12
N ARG A 62 -0.51 -0.77 -9.32
CA ARG A 62 -1.94 -0.74 -9.68
C ARG A 62 -2.24 0.31 -10.76
N SER A 63 -1.61 1.48 -10.70
CA SER A 63 -1.73 2.52 -11.72
C SER A 63 -1.04 2.12 -13.02
N LEU A 64 0.04 1.33 -12.95
CA LEU A 64 0.64 0.73 -14.15
C LEU A 64 -0.33 -0.23 -14.84
N ALA A 65 -1.05 -1.06 -14.09
CA ALA A 65 -2.11 -1.91 -14.64
C ALA A 65 -3.27 -1.09 -15.24
N ALA A 66 -3.58 0.09 -14.68
CA ALA A 66 -4.61 1.00 -15.20
C ALA A 66 -4.19 1.81 -16.46
N SER A 67 -2.89 1.84 -16.78
CA SER A 67 -2.32 2.65 -17.88
C SER A 67 -2.16 1.88 -19.20
N THR A 68 -2.66 0.64 -19.29
CA THR A 68 -2.94 -0.03 -20.57
C THR A 68 -4.44 0.06 -20.83
N GLN A 69 -4.89 1.19 -21.35
CA GLN A 69 -6.21 1.38 -21.94
C GLN A 69 -6.09 2.27 -23.16
#